data_AF-A0A1F6W116-F1
#
_entry.id   AF-A0A1F6W116-F1
#
_cell.length_a   1.000
_cell.length_b   1.000
_cell.length_c   1.000
_cell.angle_alpha   90.00
_cell.angle_beta   90.00
_cell.angle_gamma   90.00
#
_symmetry.space_group_name_H-M   'P 1'
#
loop_
_entity.id
_entity.type
_entity.pdbx_description
1 polymer ?
#
loop_
_entity_poly.entity_id
_entity_poly.type
_entity_poly.pdbx_seq_one_letter_code
_entity_poly.pdbx_strand_id
1 'polypeptide(L)'
;MARQTIKRIGLADVEYIAFQLAKKFMEWNEPIPDFETRFPDKLESCIETPFQTFDRRSLYQGLIQKSAILFYLMVKNHPFQNGNKRIAVTTLIFFLVQNGKWLSISNQDIYEFACEVTESKPEEMANIMKAINLFIENNIEDYDPDK
;
A
#
# COMPACT_ATOMS: atom_id res chain seq x y z
N MET A 1 22.01 3.40 18.08
CA MET A 1 20.77 2.67 17.76
C MET A 1 20.95 2.02 16.40
N ALA A 2 20.80 0.70 16.28
CA ALA A 2 20.88 0.04 14.98
C ALA A 2 19.75 0.57 14.08
N ARG A 3 20.09 1.06 12.89
CA ARG A 3 19.09 1.48 11.90
C ARG A 3 18.35 0.21 11.47
N GLN A 4 17.13 0.00 11.95
CA GLN A 4 16.32 -1.13 11.50
C GLN A 4 16.18 -1.04 9.98
N THR A 5 16.48 -2.15 9.31
CA THR A 5 16.35 -2.25 7.86
C THR A 5 14.88 -2.51 7.55
N ILE A 6 14.26 -1.59 6.80
CA ILE A 6 12.88 -1.75 6.34
C ILE A 6 12.84 -2.93 5.37
N LYS A 7 12.03 -3.94 5.69
CA LYS A 7 11.80 -5.10 4.82
C LYS A 7 11.07 -4.65 3.57
N ARG A 8 11.40 -5.26 2.44
CA ARG A 8 10.74 -5.01 1.14
C ARG A 8 9.52 -5.91 1.00
N ILE A 9 8.54 -5.44 0.25
CA ILE A 9 7.45 -6.25 -0.27
C ILE A 9 7.79 -6.69 -1.69
N GLY A 10 7.64 -7.98 -1.98
CA GLY A 10 7.86 -8.58 -3.29
C GLY A 10 6.58 -8.94 -4.01
N LEU A 11 6.71 -9.42 -5.25
CA LEU A 11 5.58 -9.87 -6.07
C LEU A 11 4.81 -11.03 -5.38
N ALA A 12 5.55 -12.02 -4.86
CA ALA A 12 4.97 -13.17 -4.18
C ALA A 12 4.21 -12.77 -2.90
N ASP A 13 4.66 -11.73 -2.19
CA ASP A 13 3.95 -11.22 -1.02
C ASP A 13 2.59 -10.63 -1.41
N VAL A 14 2.54 -9.88 -2.52
CA VAL A 14 1.29 -9.31 -3.02
C VAL A 14 0.36 -10.42 -3.51
N GLU A 15 0.87 -11.39 -4.26
CA GLU A 15 0.09 -12.51 -4.82
C GLU A 15 -0.50 -13.43 -3.73
N TYR A 16 0.34 -13.94 -2.83
CA TYR A 16 -0.06 -14.99 -1.90
C TYR A 16 -0.67 -14.48 -0.62
N ILE A 17 -0.45 -13.20 -0.26
CA ILE A 17 -0.93 -12.63 0.99
C ILE A 17 -1.88 -11.47 0.72
N ALA A 18 -1.40 -10.37 0.17
CA ALA A 18 -2.24 -9.17 0.06
C ALA A 18 -3.49 -9.41 -0.81
N PHE A 19 -3.32 -10.07 -1.95
CA PHE A 19 -4.41 -10.40 -2.86
C PHE A 19 -5.39 -11.42 -2.26
N GLN A 20 -4.88 -12.47 -1.60
CA GLN A 20 -5.73 -13.47 -0.93
C GLN A 20 -6.50 -12.88 0.25
N LEU A 21 -5.88 -11.99 1.04
CA LEU A 21 -6.55 -11.24 2.10
C LEU A 21 -7.66 -10.35 1.52
N ALA A 22 -7.41 -9.69 0.38
CA ALA A 22 -8.42 -8.87 -0.27
C ALA A 22 -9.62 -9.71 -0.74
N LYS A 23 -9.36 -10.89 -1.33
CA LYS A 23 -10.42 -11.84 -1.72
C LYS A 23 -11.23 -12.30 -0.52
N LYS A 24 -10.56 -12.64 0.58
CA LYS A 24 -11.20 -13.19 1.78
C LYS A 24 -12.01 -12.17 2.57
N PHE A 25 -11.55 -10.91 2.66
CA PHE A 25 -12.10 -9.93 3.61
C PHE A 25 -12.70 -8.69 2.94
N MET A 26 -12.53 -8.49 1.62
CA MET A 26 -12.95 -7.28 0.91
C MET A 26 -13.71 -7.56 -0.40
N GLU A 27 -14.23 -8.78 -0.60
CA GLU A 27 -15.20 -9.07 -1.67
C GLU A 27 -16.61 -8.62 -1.27
N TRP A 28 -16.85 -7.30 -1.28
CA TRP A 28 -18.15 -6.76 -0.91
C TRP A 28 -19.13 -6.74 -2.09
N ASN A 29 -18.77 -6.06 -3.18
CA ASN A 29 -19.71 -5.76 -4.28
C ASN A 29 -19.30 -6.34 -5.64
N GLU A 30 -18.01 -6.52 -5.88
CA GLU A 30 -17.48 -7.00 -7.17
C GLU A 30 -16.36 -8.01 -6.96
N PRO A 31 -16.26 -9.06 -7.78
CA PRO A 31 -15.22 -10.06 -7.64
C PRO A 31 -13.83 -9.45 -7.91
N ILE A 32 -12.84 -9.95 -7.18
CA ILE A 32 -11.44 -9.66 -7.50
C ILE A 32 -10.97 -10.73 -8.50
N PRO A 33 -10.62 -10.34 -9.74
CA PRO A 33 -10.23 -11.29 -10.78
C PRO A 33 -8.89 -11.94 -10.44
N ASP A 34 -8.60 -13.08 -11.06
CA ASP A 34 -7.37 -13.84 -10.79
C ASP A 34 -6.10 -12.98 -10.95
N PHE A 35 -5.09 -13.24 -10.11
CA PHE A 35 -3.87 -12.44 -10.06
C PHE A 35 -3.17 -12.34 -11.43
N GLU A 36 -3.21 -13.40 -12.24
CA GLU A 36 -2.66 -13.47 -13.60
C GLU A 36 -3.27 -12.45 -14.57
N THR A 37 -4.45 -11.91 -14.25
CA THR A 37 -5.12 -10.89 -15.08
C THR A 37 -4.56 -9.48 -14.87
N ARG A 38 -3.59 -9.31 -13.96
CA ARG A 38 -2.90 -8.03 -13.72
C ARG A 38 -2.20 -7.51 -14.97
N PHE A 39 -1.98 -6.21 -15.02
CA PHE A 39 -1.18 -5.61 -16.07
C PHE A 39 0.31 -5.88 -15.78
N PRO A 40 1.07 -6.43 -16.75
CA PRO A 40 2.51 -6.60 -16.62
C PRO A 40 3.21 -5.29 -16.29
N ASP A 41 4.31 -5.36 -15.54
CA ASP A 41 5.22 -4.27 -15.14
C ASP A 41 4.61 -3.17 -14.25
N LYS A 42 3.28 -3.05 -14.18
CA LYS A 42 2.63 -2.04 -13.33
C LYS A 42 2.79 -2.34 -11.85
N LEU A 43 2.59 -3.59 -11.44
CA LEU A 43 2.69 -4.00 -10.04
C LEU A 43 4.15 -3.92 -9.58
N GLU A 44 5.07 -4.41 -10.41
CA GLU A 44 6.52 -4.34 -10.21
C GLU A 44 6.97 -2.89 -9.98
N SER A 45 6.51 -1.97 -10.84
CA SER A 45 6.76 -0.54 -10.65
C SER A 45 6.24 0.00 -9.31
N CYS A 46 5.05 -0.41 -8.87
CA CYS A 46 4.47 0.01 -7.59
C CYS A 46 5.30 -0.47 -6.38
N ILE A 47 5.80 -1.71 -6.40
CA ILE A 47 6.56 -2.30 -5.28
C ILE A 47 8.03 -1.87 -5.26
N GLU A 48 8.61 -1.53 -6.41
CA GLU A 48 10.00 -1.08 -6.51
C GLU A 48 10.17 0.41 -6.18
N THR A 49 9.21 1.26 -6.57
CA THR A 49 9.28 2.71 -6.40
C THR A 49 9.56 3.16 -4.95
N PRO A 50 8.95 2.59 -3.90
CA PRO A 50 9.28 2.95 -2.51
C PRO A 50 10.76 2.82 -2.17
N PHE A 51 11.51 1.96 -2.87
CA PHE A 51 12.92 1.67 -2.61
C PHE A 51 13.89 2.29 -3.62
N GLN A 52 13.39 3.11 -4.54
CA GLN A 52 14.23 3.83 -5.49
C GLN A 52 15.14 4.85 -4.80
N THR A 53 16.31 5.04 -5.40
CA THR A 53 17.34 5.97 -4.93
C THR A 53 17.77 6.90 -6.04
N PHE A 54 18.02 8.17 -5.69
CA PHE A 54 18.65 9.15 -6.56
C PHE A 54 19.87 9.72 -5.84
N ASP A 55 21.00 9.82 -6.54
CA ASP A 55 22.28 10.28 -5.95
C ASP A 55 22.64 9.57 -4.64
N ARG A 56 22.48 8.23 -4.63
CA ARG A 56 22.71 7.35 -3.46
C ARG A 56 21.83 7.66 -2.23
N ARG A 57 20.77 8.47 -2.39
CA ARG A 57 19.80 8.80 -1.35
C ARG A 57 18.45 8.19 -1.66
N SER A 58 17.79 7.65 -0.64
CA SER A 58 16.42 7.13 -0.77
C SER A 58 15.46 8.27 -1.11
N LEU A 59 14.67 8.11 -2.17
CA LEU A 59 13.65 9.09 -2.57
C LEU A 59 12.54 9.19 -1.51
N TYR A 60 12.15 8.06 -0.93
CA TYR A 60 11.16 7.96 0.13
C TYR A 60 11.84 7.51 1.42
N GLN A 61 11.91 8.37 2.43
CA GLN A 61 12.65 8.14 3.66
C GLN A 61 11.76 7.59 4.77
N GLY A 62 12.24 6.53 5.43
CA GLY A 62 11.51 5.88 6.52
C GLY A 62 10.34 5.01 6.05
N LEU A 63 9.65 4.40 7.00
CA LEU A 63 8.56 3.46 6.71
C LEU A 63 7.33 4.21 6.17
N ILE A 64 6.94 5.32 6.81
CA ILE A 64 5.72 6.08 6.46
C ILE A 64 5.76 6.55 5.01
N GLN A 65 6.84 7.20 4.57
CA GLN A 65 6.92 7.69 3.18
C GLN A 65 6.93 6.56 2.15
N LYS A 66 7.54 5.41 2.48
CA LYS A 66 7.53 4.22 1.63
C LYS A 66 6.14 3.59 1.54
N SER A 67 5.45 3.48 2.67
CA SER A 67 4.06 3.03 2.75
C SER A 67 3.13 3.96 1.97
N ALA A 68 3.34 5.28 2.09
CA ALA A 68 2.51 6.27 1.41
C ALA A 68 2.62 6.18 -0.11
N ILE A 69 3.85 6.11 -0.65
CA ILE A 69 4.01 6.01 -2.10
C ILE A 69 3.56 4.65 -2.63
N LEU A 70 3.79 3.56 -1.89
CA LEU A 70 3.28 2.23 -2.23
C LEU A 70 1.75 2.27 -2.36
N PHE A 71 1.06 2.80 -1.36
CA PHE A 71 -0.40 2.92 -1.35
C PHE A 71 -0.90 3.79 -2.51
N TYR A 72 -0.30 4.97 -2.70
CA TYR A 72 -0.65 5.87 -3.80
C TYR A 72 -0.56 5.19 -5.17
N LEU A 73 0.56 4.50 -5.45
CA LEU A 73 0.79 3.86 -6.74
C LEU A 73 -0.13 2.65 -6.96
N MET A 74 -0.34 1.83 -5.93
CA MET A 74 -1.27 0.70 -6.00
C MET A 74 -2.71 1.15 -6.31
N VAL A 75 -3.10 2.33 -5.83
CA VAL A 75 -4.40 2.94 -6.14
C VAL A 75 -4.41 3.55 -7.55
N LYS A 76 -3.44 4.41 -7.89
CA LYS A 76 -3.47 5.25 -9.10
C LYS A 76 -2.99 4.57 -10.38
N ASN A 77 -2.02 3.65 -10.28
CA ASN A 77 -1.51 2.99 -11.48
C ASN A 77 -2.45 1.90 -12.00
N HIS A 78 -3.43 1.48 -11.20
CA HIS A 78 -4.35 0.39 -11.50
C HIS A 78 -3.60 -0.86 -12.00
N PRO A 79 -2.78 -1.51 -11.14
CA PRO A 79 -2.03 -2.71 -11.53
C PRO A 79 -2.91 -3.92 -11.87
N PHE A 80 -4.18 -3.93 -11.43
CA PHE A 80 -5.14 -5.01 -11.69
C PHE A 80 -6.34 -4.52 -12.51
N GLN A 81 -7.04 -5.44 -13.16
CA GLN A 81 -8.29 -5.14 -13.89
C GLN A 81 -9.39 -4.63 -12.97
N ASN A 82 -9.49 -5.20 -11.77
CA ASN A 82 -10.40 -4.74 -10.73
C ASN A 82 -9.81 -5.01 -9.34
N GLY A 83 -10.39 -4.40 -8.30
CA GLY A 83 -9.98 -4.61 -6.92
C GLY A 83 -8.79 -3.76 -6.47
N ASN A 84 -8.27 -2.87 -7.32
CA ASN A 84 -7.07 -2.06 -7.04
C ASN A 84 -7.07 -1.40 -5.66
N LYS A 85 -8.17 -0.74 -5.27
CA LYS A 85 -8.30 -0.09 -3.95
C LYS A 85 -8.19 -1.11 -2.81
N ARG A 86 -8.87 -2.25 -2.93
CA ARG A 86 -8.90 -3.31 -1.90
C ARG A 86 -7.54 -3.98 -1.76
N ILE A 87 -6.91 -4.30 -2.89
CA ILE A 87 -5.55 -4.85 -2.91
C ILE A 87 -4.55 -3.82 -2.38
N ALA A 88 -4.74 -2.52 -2.66
CA ALA A 88 -3.88 -1.46 -2.09
C ALA A 88 -4.00 -1.39 -0.56
N VAL A 89 -5.22 -1.50 0.00
CA VAL A 89 -5.43 -1.55 1.46
C VAL A 89 -4.69 -2.73 2.07
N THR A 90 -4.90 -3.94 1.57
CA THR A 90 -4.25 -5.14 2.15
C THR A 90 -2.75 -5.14 1.94
N THR A 91 -2.25 -4.59 0.83
CA THR A 91 -0.81 -4.42 0.56
C THR A 91 -0.18 -3.45 1.56
N LEU A 92 -0.84 -2.32 1.85
CA LEU A 92 -0.39 -1.36 2.85
C LEU A 92 -0.33 -1.98 4.25
N ILE A 93 -1.40 -2.64 4.67
CA ILE A 93 -1.48 -3.31 5.99
C ILE A 93 -0.37 -4.36 6.11
N PHE A 94 -0.25 -5.23 5.11
CA PHE A 94 0.76 -6.29 5.13
C PHE A 94 2.19 -5.72 5.17
N PHE A 95 2.47 -4.68 4.38
CA PHE A 95 3.77 -4.03 4.37
C PHE A 95 4.13 -3.42 5.74
N LEU A 96 3.16 -2.82 6.44
CA LEU A 96 3.35 -2.33 7.80
C LEU A 96 3.61 -3.49 8.78
N VAL A 97 2.82 -4.56 8.70
CA VAL A 97 2.95 -5.75 9.58
C VAL A 97 4.31 -6.41 9.43
N GLN A 98 4.81 -6.59 8.20
CA GLN A 98 6.14 -7.13 7.97
C GLN A 98 7.25 -6.31 8.65
N ASN A 99 6.99 -5.01 8.83
CA ASN A 99 7.88 -4.04 9.46
C ASN A 99 7.51 -3.74 10.92
N GLY A 100 6.72 -4.61 11.57
CA GLY A 100 6.39 -4.53 12.99
C GLY A 100 5.43 -3.39 13.34
N LYS A 101 4.64 -2.92 12.37
CA LYS A 101 3.67 -1.84 12.56
C LYS A 101 2.27 -2.29 12.17
N TRP A 102 1.27 -1.69 12.79
CA TRP A 102 -0.14 -1.90 12.49
C TRP A 102 -0.82 -0.57 12.20
N LEU A 103 -1.91 -0.60 11.44
CA LEU A 103 -2.75 0.57 11.22
C LEU A 103 -4.05 0.39 12.01
N SER A 104 -4.17 1.09 13.14
CA SER A 104 -5.29 0.97 14.08
C SER A 104 -6.52 1.75 13.59
N ILE A 105 -7.03 1.37 12.42
CA ILE A 105 -8.21 1.95 11.80
C ILE A 105 -8.93 0.86 11.00
N SER A 106 -10.23 1.00 10.77
CA SER A 106 -11.00 -0.05 10.10
C SER A 106 -10.61 -0.19 8.62
N ASN A 107 -10.71 -1.41 8.09
CA ASN A 107 -10.52 -1.68 6.66
C ASN A 107 -11.45 -0.83 5.77
N GLN A 108 -12.64 -0.50 6.28
CA GLN A 108 -13.61 0.35 5.59
C GLN A 108 -13.09 1.78 5.45
N ASP A 109 -12.57 2.36 6.53
CA ASP A 109 -12.04 3.74 6.51
C ASP A 109 -10.81 3.86 5.60
N ILE A 110 -9.93 2.85 5.59
CA ILE A 110 -8.77 2.83 4.67
C ILE A 110 -9.25 2.71 3.21
N TYR A 111 -10.30 1.93 2.97
CA TYR A 111 -10.90 1.80 1.64
C TYR A 111 -11.56 3.10 1.17
N GLU A 112 -12.29 3.79 2.05
CA GLU A 112 -12.88 5.09 1.77
C GLU A 112 -11.79 6.11 1.43
N PHE A 113 -10.71 6.14 2.21
CA PHE A 113 -9.54 6.96 1.90
C PHE A 113 -8.89 6.58 0.56
N ALA A 114 -8.85 5.29 0.20
CA ALA A 114 -8.39 4.86 -1.12
C ALA A 114 -9.29 5.38 -2.26
N CYS A 115 -10.61 5.52 -2.03
CA CYS A 115 -11.52 6.14 -2.98
C CYS A 115 -11.19 7.63 -3.18
N GLU A 116 -10.96 8.38 -2.10
CA GLU A 116 -10.55 9.79 -2.19
C GLU A 116 -9.25 9.96 -2.99
N VAL A 117 -8.25 9.12 -2.72
CA VAL A 117 -6.99 9.10 -3.48
C VAL A 117 -7.24 8.81 -4.96
N THR A 118 -8.15 7.87 -5.27
CA THR A 118 -8.51 7.54 -6.66
C THR A 118 -9.09 8.75 -7.39
N GLU A 119 -10.00 9.48 -6.74
CA GLU A 119 -10.74 10.61 -7.31
C GLU A 119 -9.90 11.89 -7.46
N SER A 120 -8.78 11.99 -6.75
CA SER A 120 -7.86 13.13 -6.83
C SER A 120 -7.28 13.36 -8.23
N LYS A 121 -6.96 14.61 -8.57
CA LYS A 121 -6.33 14.94 -9.85
C LYS A 121 -4.80 14.80 -9.79
N PRO A 122 -4.11 14.58 -10.93
CA PRO A 122 -2.65 14.48 -10.96
C PRO A 122 -1.94 15.70 -10.37
N GLU A 123 -2.48 16.91 -10.55
CA GLU A 123 -1.90 18.16 -10.01
C GLU A 123 -1.93 18.19 -8.48
N GLU A 124 -2.80 17.41 -7.86
CA GLU A 124 -2.97 17.32 -6.41
C GLU A 124 -2.06 16.28 -5.77
N MET A 125 -1.24 15.56 -6.56
CA MET A 125 -0.37 14.47 -6.08
C MET A 125 0.44 14.88 -4.83
N ALA A 126 1.04 16.07 -4.82
CA ALA A 126 1.83 16.51 -3.68
C ALA A 126 1.00 16.67 -2.39
N ASN A 127 -0.24 17.13 -2.51
CA ASN A 127 -1.15 17.29 -1.37
C ASN A 127 -1.69 15.93 -0.92
N ILE A 128 -2.05 15.05 -1.86
CA ILE A 128 -2.50 13.69 -1.58
C ILE A 128 -1.39 12.88 -0.90
N MET A 129 -0.15 12.98 -1.36
CA MET A 129 0.97 12.33 -0.71
C MET A 129 1.15 12.81 0.74
N LYS A 130 0.99 14.12 1.02
CA LYS A 130 1.00 14.63 2.39
C LYS A 130 -0.17 14.07 3.21
N ALA A 131 -1.37 14.03 2.64
CA ALA A 131 -2.55 13.45 3.29
C ALA A 131 -2.35 11.98 3.63
N ILE A 132 -1.80 11.17 2.72
CA ILE A 132 -1.51 9.75 2.97
C ILE A 132 -0.45 9.59 4.07
N ASN A 133 0.61 10.42 4.07
CA ASN A 133 1.61 10.38 5.14
C ASN A 133 0.97 10.68 6.51
N LEU A 134 0.17 11.74 6.61
CA LEU A 134 -0.53 12.10 7.85
C LEU A 134 -1.55 11.05 8.28
N PHE A 135 -2.29 10.48 7.32
CA PHE A 135 -3.23 9.39 7.56
C PHE A 135 -2.52 8.18 8.18
N ILE A 136 -1.37 7.78 7.63
CA ILE A 136 -0.59 6.67 8.19
C ILE A 136 -0.02 7.07 9.56
N GLU A 137 0.59 8.24 9.68
CA GLU A 137 1.23 8.70 10.92
C GLU A 137 0.26 8.81 12.10
N ASN A 138 -0.99 9.23 11.86
CA ASN A 138 -2.00 9.38 12.90
C ASN A 138 -2.61 8.05 13.36
N ASN A 139 -2.51 7.00 12.54
CA ASN A 139 -3.18 5.72 12.79
C ASN A 139 -2.18 4.56 13.00
N ILE A 140 -0.87 4.80 12.92
CA ILE A 140 0.14 3.76 13.04
C ILE A 140 0.48 3.45 14.50
N GLU A 141 0.48 2.17 14.85
CA GLU A 141 0.94 1.67 16.15
C GLU A 141 1.93 0.51 15.98
N ASP A 142 2.55 0.06 17.07
CA ASP A 142 3.34 -1.16 17.07
C ASP A 142 2.44 -2.37 16.83
N TYR A 143 2.89 -3.28 15.96
CA TYR A 143 2.16 -4.52 15.71
C TYR A 143 2.24 -5.43 16.93
N ASP A 144 1.08 -5.84 17.42
CA ASP A 144 0.92 -6.79 18.52
C ASP A 144 0.11 -7.99 17.97
N PRO A 145 0.69 -9.20 17.89
CA PRO A 145 -0.01 -10.38 17.38
C PRO A 145 -1.09 -10.91 18.34
N ASP A 146 -1.10 -10.47 19.60
CA ASP A 146 -2.03 -10.92 20.63
C ASP A 146 -3.26 -10.00 20.78
N LYS A 147 -3.27 -8.85 20.10
CA LYS A 147 -4.44 -7.97 19.90
C LYS A 147 -5.30 -8.44 18.73
#